data_AF-A0A9P7SXH2-F1
#
_entry.id   AF-A0A9P7SXH2-F1
#
_cell.length_a   1.000
_cell.length_b   1.000
_cell.length_c   1.000
_cell.angle_alpha   90.00
_cell.angle_beta   90.00
_cell.angle_gamma   90.00
#
_symmetry.space_group_name_H-M   'P 1'
#
loop_
_entity.id
_entity.type
_entity.pdbx_description
1 polymer ?
#
loop_
_entity_poly.entity_id
_entity_poly.type
_entity_poly.pdbx_seq_one_letter_code
_entity_poly.pdbx_strand_id
1 'polypeptide(L)'
;MRTTYSTALAAVCSLVIQSISAHVARQSAKHGSCKKTSVAILGGGMAGITAAQALANNSITDFIIIEYNERIGGRATHAEFGQQKDGTPYKVEIGANWAQKYGLKNTYSNYSSILTYNETGYTDYRELIGEYSTAWDKASAKAGRMLADNIQDETARAGLSLAGWNPKHSDMRRQAVEWWNWDWESALTPEDSSLIFGAAGDNLTFNQFSEDNNLVIDPRGYRYIIDEESKTFLQPNDPRLLLSTKVTNITYSHDGVTVYNSDGSCVSAAYAICTFSLGVLQNQAVGFDPPLPEWKRTAISKFSMGTYTKLFMQFNETFWPKETQYFLYASPTTRGHYPVWQSLSSEGFLTDSNIIFATVVEDESYRVEQQTDEQTKAEMMDVLRQMFPDIAIPEPTAFMYPRWTKVPWAYGSYSNWPIGTTLEMHQNLRANVERLWFAGEAISAEYFGFLHGAWFEGMDAGSHIAAVLRGECAHKNRGEQCGTRPHYDKLHGTSPLKHYNVLNGWATSSFYSSSGQKK
;
A
#
# COMPACT_ATOMS: atom_id res chain seq x y z
N MET A 1 35.18 -7.51 -62.16
CA MET A 1 34.00 -7.78 -63.00
C MET A 1 32.94 -6.75 -62.66
N ARG A 2 32.53 -5.99 -63.66
CA ARG A 2 31.49 -4.96 -63.60
C ARG A 2 30.12 -5.65 -63.60
N THR A 3 29.20 -5.16 -62.79
CA THR A 3 27.85 -4.85 -63.28
C THR A 3 27.28 -3.68 -62.50
N THR A 4 27.17 -2.56 -63.19
CA THR A 4 26.49 -1.31 -62.83
C THR A 4 25.22 -1.22 -63.68
N TYR A 5 24.09 -0.87 -63.07
CA TYR A 5 22.92 -0.15 -63.61
C TYR A 5 22.12 0.30 -62.38
N SER A 6 21.57 1.50 -62.21
CA SER A 6 21.50 2.71 -63.02
C SER A 6 21.08 3.87 -62.10
N THR A 7 21.58 5.07 -62.39
CA THR A 7 21.13 6.43 -61.98
C THR A 7 19.62 6.64 -62.18
N ALA A 8 18.87 7.54 -61.55
CA ALA A 8 19.05 8.62 -60.57
C ALA A 8 17.64 9.10 -60.16
N LEU A 9 17.47 9.71 -58.98
CA LEU A 9 16.82 11.02 -58.85
C LEU A 9 16.99 11.53 -57.41
N ALA A 10 17.64 12.69 -57.29
CA ALA A 10 17.61 13.50 -56.08
C ALA A 10 16.24 14.19 -55.98
N ALA A 11 15.59 14.05 -54.84
CA ALA A 11 14.57 15.00 -54.40
C ALA A 11 14.90 15.37 -52.95
N VAL A 12 15.40 16.59 -52.79
CA VAL A 12 15.56 17.29 -51.52
C VAL A 12 14.16 17.47 -50.95
N CYS A 13 13.83 16.76 -49.88
CA CYS A 13 12.68 17.08 -49.04
C CYS A 13 13.20 17.49 -47.67
N SER A 14 13.24 18.80 -47.46
CA SER A 14 13.37 19.45 -46.17
C SER A 14 12.34 18.87 -45.20
N LEU A 15 12.77 18.02 -44.29
CA LEU A 15 11.95 17.62 -43.15
C LEU A 15 11.88 18.82 -42.20
N VAL A 16 10.76 19.54 -42.31
CA VAL A 16 10.28 20.46 -41.29
C VAL A 16 10.25 19.69 -39.97
N ILE A 17 11.13 20.08 -39.06
CA ILE A 17 11.04 19.69 -37.65
C ILE A 17 9.75 20.32 -37.13
N GLN A 18 8.63 19.59 -37.21
CA GLN A 18 7.46 19.92 -36.42
C GLN A 18 7.79 19.58 -34.98
N SER A 19 8.16 20.62 -34.23
CA SER A 19 8.06 20.62 -32.78
C SER A 19 6.61 20.26 -32.42
N ILE A 20 6.38 19.01 -32.02
CA ILE A 20 5.14 18.62 -31.35
C ILE A 20 5.25 19.21 -29.94
N SER A 21 5.02 20.51 -29.84
CA SER A 21 4.52 21.10 -28.61
C SER A 21 3.15 20.49 -28.42
N ALA A 22 3.04 19.44 -27.60
CA ALA A 22 1.77 18.99 -27.09
C ALA A 22 1.14 20.18 -26.36
N HIS A 23 0.31 20.93 -27.09
CA HIS A 23 -0.64 21.86 -26.50
C HIS A 23 -1.59 20.99 -25.68
N VAL A 24 -1.28 20.81 -24.40
CA VAL A 24 -2.32 20.54 -23.41
C VAL A 24 -3.29 21.70 -23.59
N ALA A 25 -4.43 21.40 -24.21
CA ALA A 25 -5.50 22.36 -24.31
C ALA A 25 -5.81 22.80 -22.88
N ARG A 26 -5.39 24.01 -22.52
CA ARG A 26 -5.95 24.74 -21.38
C ARG A 26 -7.43 24.86 -21.70
N GLN A 27 -8.24 23.91 -21.22
CA GLN A 27 -9.66 24.13 -21.10
C GLN A 27 -9.78 25.36 -20.22
N SER A 28 -10.08 26.51 -20.83
CA SER A 28 -10.45 27.68 -20.05
C SER A 28 -11.65 27.25 -19.24
N ALA A 29 -11.52 27.28 -17.91
CA ALA A 29 -12.62 27.03 -17.01
C ALA A 29 -13.86 27.76 -17.53
N LYS A 30 -14.97 27.03 -17.73
CA LYS A 30 -16.28 27.68 -17.85
C LYS A 30 -16.37 28.65 -16.67
N HIS A 31 -16.60 29.93 -16.95
CA HIS A 31 -16.58 31.04 -16.00
C HIS A 31 -17.61 30.85 -14.87
N GLY A 32 -17.29 29.99 -13.92
CA GLY A 32 -17.73 30.03 -12.53
C GLY A 32 -16.47 30.20 -11.68
N SER A 33 -16.50 31.10 -10.70
CA SER A 33 -15.39 31.25 -9.75
C SER A 33 -15.14 29.93 -9.03
N CYS A 34 -13.89 29.48 -8.91
CA CYS A 34 -13.54 28.30 -8.13
C CYS A 34 -14.12 28.37 -6.71
N LYS A 35 -14.62 27.25 -6.19
CA LYS A 35 -15.08 27.17 -4.80
C LYS A 35 -13.90 27.46 -3.88
N LYS A 36 -14.04 28.41 -2.95
CA LYS A 36 -12.96 28.81 -2.04
C LYS A 36 -13.06 28.06 -0.73
N THR A 37 -11.92 27.74 -0.14
CA THR A 37 -11.82 27.14 1.20
C THR A 37 -10.46 27.42 1.83
N SER A 38 -10.26 27.15 3.11
CA SER A 38 -8.95 27.30 3.75
C SER A 38 -8.05 26.12 3.42
N VAL A 39 -8.59 24.89 3.42
CA VAL A 39 -7.82 23.66 3.11
C VAL A 39 -8.56 22.76 2.13
N ALA A 40 -7.89 22.37 1.04
CA ALA A 40 -8.36 21.29 0.16
C ALA A 40 -7.67 19.97 0.51
N ILE A 41 -8.43 18.89 0.69
CA ILE A 41 -7.92 17.55 0.99
C ILE A 41 -8.21 16.68 -0.22
N LEU A 42 -7.16 16.12 -0.82
CA LEU A 42 -7.24 15.39 -2.08
C LEU A 42 -7.13 13.89 -1.78
N GLY A 43 -8.28 13.22 -1.75
CA GLY A 43 -8.48 11.84 -1.31
C GLY A 43 -9.30 11.77 -0.02
N GLY A 44 -10.34 10.94 -0.04
CA GLY A 44 -11.21 10.55 1.07
C GLY A 44 -10.86 9.16 1.62
N GLY A 45 -9.60 8.73 1.49
CA GLY A 45 -9.06 7.58 2.22
C GLY A 45 -8.77 7.90 3.70
N MET A 46 -8.19 6.94 4.43
CA MET A 46 -7.90 7.13 5.86
C MET A 46 -7.07 8.38 6.16
N ALA A 47 -6.01 8.65 5.37
CA ALA A 47 -5.18 9.85 5.55
C ALA A 47 -5.96 11.14 5.34
N GLY A 48 -6.84 11.20 4.34
CA GLY A 48 -7.65 12.38 4.08
C GLY A 48 -8.70 12.62 5.16
N ILE A 49 -9.39 11.56 5.60
CA ILE A 49 -10.42 11.65 6.66
C ILE A 49 -9.79 12.06 8.01
N THR A 50 -8.65 11.48 8.37
CA THR A 50 -7.96 11.86 9.62
C THR A 50 -7.32 13.24 9.56
N ALA A 51 -6.89 13.70 8.38
CA ALA A 51 -6.47 15.09 8.19
C ALA A 51 -7.64 16.07 8.38
N ALA A 52 -8.79 15.79 7.80
CA ALA A 52 -10.00 16.59 7.96
C ALA A 52 -10.47 16.62 9.42
N GLN A 53 -10.44 15.46 10.09
CA GLN A 53 -10.75 15.36 11.50
C GLN A 53 -9.79 16.19 12.35
N ALA A 54 -8.49 16.14 12.08
CA ALA A 54 -7.49 16.92 12.78
C ALA A 54 -7.69 18.43 12.61
N LEU A 55 -8.04 18.89 11.39
CA LEU A 55 -8.44 20.28 11.14
C LEU A 55 -9.67 20.67 11.97
N ALA A 56 -10.72 19.85 11.96
CA ALA A 56 -11.97 20.09 12.69
C ALA A 56 -11.73 20.16 14.21
N ASN A 57 -10.96 19.22 14.78
CA ASN A 57 -10.57 19.21 16.19
C ASN A 57 -9.77 20.45 16.58
N ASN A 58 -9.09 21.06 15.61
CA ASN A 58 -8.34 22.31 15.76
C ASN A 58 -9.17 23.56 15.40
N SER A 59 -10.50 23.45 15.37
CA SER A 59 -11.44 24.52 15.03
C SER A 59 -11.30 25.10 13.62
N ILE A 60 -10.64 24.39 12.70
CA ILE A 60 -10.62 24.72 11.27
C ILE A 60 -11.73 23.91 10.59
N THR A 61 -12.88 24.53 10.36
CA THR A 61 -14.06 23.88 9.77
C THR A 61 -14.24 24.17 8.29
N ASP A 62 -13.53 25.17 7.76
CA ASP A 62 -13.49 25.54 6.35
C ASP A 62 -12.46 24.71 5.58
N PHE A 63 -12.87 23.52 5.19
CA PHE A 63 -12.11 22.64 4.30
C PHE A 63 -13.03 21.92 3.32
N ILE A 64 -12.46 21.38 2.24
CA ILE A 64 -13.16 20.56 1.26
C ILE A 64 -12.36 19.27 1.02
N ILE A 65 -13.02 18.13 1.07
CA ILE A 65 -12.48 16.82 0.71
C ILE A 65 -12.94 16.49 -0.71
N ILE A 66 -11.99 16.12 -1.58
CA ILE A 66 -12.23 15.75 -2.96
C ILE A 66 -11.84 14.28 -3.12
N GLU A 67 -12.80 13.42 -3.44
CA GLU A 67 -12.61 11.98 -3.58
C GLU A 67 -13.05 11.51 -4.97
N TYR A 68 -12.20 10.71 -5.59
CA TYR A 68 -12.43 10.16 -6.93
C TYR A 68 -13.60 9.18 -6.94
N ASN A 69 -13.69 8.33 -5.92
CA ASN A 69 -14.74 7.33 -5.79
C ASN A 69 -16.07 7.98 -5.39
N GLU A 70 -17.15 7.26 -5.65
CA GLU A 70 -18.50 7.59 -5.16
C GLU A 70 -18.68 7.43 -3.64
N ARG A 71 -17.60 7.12 -2.91
CA ARG A 71 -17.57 6.84 -1.48
C ARG A 71 -16.19 7.13 -0.90
N ILE A 72 -16.11 7.36 0.40
CA ILE A 72 -14.85 7.43 1.15
C ILE A 72 -14.26 6.03 1.37
N GLY A 73 -13.00 5.93 1.78
CA GLY A 73 -12.34 4.68 2.16
C GLY A 73 -11.11 4.32 1.33
N GLY A 74 -11.04 4.77 0.07
CA GLY A 74 -9.93 4.47 -0.83
C GLY A 74 -9.68 2.97 -0.95
N ARG A 75 -8.45 2.53 -0.65
CA ARG A 75 -8.04 1.12 -0.71
C ARG A 75 -8.63 0.24 0.41
N ALA A 76 -9.17 0.81 1.49
CA ALA A 76 -9.88 0.05 2.51
C ALA A 76 -11.33 -0.20 2.05
N THR A 77 -11.56 -1.33 1.40
CA THR A 77 -12.85 -1.68 0.81
C THR A 77 -13.10 -3.19 0.82
N HIS A 78 -14.40 -3.53 0.85
CA HIS A 78 -14.91 -4.88 0.73
C HIS A 78 -15.64 -5.09 -0.62
N ALA A 79 -15.92 -6.35 -0.94
CA ALA A 79 -16.81 -6.76 -2.03
C ALA A 79 -17.89 -7.71 -1.51
N GLU A 80 -19.03 -7.71 -2.18
CA GLU A 80 -20.03 -8.78 -2.06
C GLU A 80 -19.55 -9.99 -2.87
N PHE A 81 -19.54 -11.18 -2.26
CA PHE A 81 -18.99 -12.38 -2.87
C PHE A 81 -19.74 -13.65 -2.47
N GLY A 82 -19.90 -14.57 -3.42
CA GLY A 82 -20.53 -15.86 -3.19
C GLY A 82 -21.98 -15.75 -2.71
N GLN A 83 -22.50 -16.84 -2.15
CA GLN A 83 -23.84 -16.93 -1.58
C GLN A 83 -23.81 -17.65 -0.23
N GLN A 84 -24.50 -17.06 0.74
CA GLN A 84 -24.84 -17.67 2.02
C GLN A 84 -25.97 -18.69 1.83
N LYS A 85 -26.26 -19.46 2.88
CA LYS A 85 -27.36 -20.46 2.88
C LYS A 85 -28.75 -19.84 2.62
N ASP A 86 -28.92 -18.55 2.91
CA ASP A 86 -30.16 -17.80 2.67
C ASP A 86 -30.20 -17.08 1.30
N GLY A 87 -29.17 -17.26 0.47
CA GLY A 87 -29.04 -16.65 -0.85
C GLY A 87 -28.45 -15.23 -0.87
N THR A 88 -28.18 -14.62 0.28
CA THR A 88 -27.51 -13.31 0.35
C THR A 88 -26.00 -13.45 0.16
N PRO A 89 -25.27 -12.44 -0.35
CA PRO A 89 -23.83 -12.55 -0.54
C PRO A 89 -23.06 -12.46 0.79
N TYR A 90 -21.87 -13.06 0.85
CA TYR A 90 -20.89 -12.73 1.89
C TYR A 90 -20.27 -11.37 1.62
N LYS A 91 -19.65 -10.77 2.64
CA LYS A 91 -18.75 -9.62 2.48
C LYS A 91 -17.33 -10.05 2.77
N VAL A 92 -16.44 -9.80 1.81
CA VAL A 92 -15.02 -10.13 1.89
C VAL A 92 -14.17 -8.88 1.75
N GLU A 93 -13.13 -8.76 2.56
CA GLU A 93 -12.18 -7.65 2.48
C GLU A 93 -11.22 -7.84 1.30
N ILE A 94 -11.39 -7.03 0.27
CA ILE A 94 -10.53 -7.06 -0.93
C ILE A 94 -9.32 -6.13 -0.80
N GLY A 95 -9.33 -5.24 0.19
CA GLY A 95 -8.23 -4.35 0.56
C GLY A 95 -7.68 -4.66 1.96
N ALA A 96 -7.71 -3.67 2.87
CA ALA A 96 -7.24 -3.82 4.25
C ALA A 96 -8.02 -4.88 5.04
N ASN A 97 -7.32 -5.69 5.83
CA ASN A 97 -7.86 -6.89 6.48
C ASN A 97 -8.00 -6.77 8.00
N TRP A 98 -6.98 -6.24 8.68
CA TRP A 98 -6.83 -6.43 10.12
C TRP A 98 -7.09 -5.15 10.91
N ALA A 99 -8.10 -5.17 11.78
CA ALA A 99 -8.41 -4.05 12.66
C ALA A 99 -9.30 -4.45 13.84
N GLN A 100 -9.17 -3.68 14.92
CA GLN A 100 -10.03 -3.75 16.09
C GLN A 100 -10.39 -2.33 16.54
N LYS A 101 -11.47 -1.78 15.98
CA LYS A 101 -12.00 -0.46 16.36
C LYS A 101 -13.52 -0.40 16.15
N TYR A 102 -14.19 0.49 16.88
CA TYR A 102 -15.65 0.71 16.81
C TYR A 102 -16.52 -0.55 16.96
N GLY A 103 -16.03 -1.52 17.75
CA GLY A 103 -16.73 -2.77 17.98
C GLY A 103 -16.98 -3.59 16.71
N LEU A 104 -16.12 -3.47 15.69
CA LEU A 104 -16.14 -4.38 14.55
C LEU A 104 -15.90 -5.81 14.99
N LYS A 105 -16.75 -6.74 14.54
CA LYS A 105 -16.51 -8.17 14.69
C LYS A 105 -15.25 -8.54 13.91
N ASN A 106 -14.32 -9.18 14.60
CA ASN A 106 -13.06 -9.62 14.06
C ASN A 106 -12.68 -10.98 14.68
N THR A 107 -11.67 -11.62 14.11
CA THR A 107 -11.15 -12.90 14.59
C THR A 107 -9.62 -12.91 14.50
N TYR A 108 -8.97 -13.54 15.46
CA TYR A 108 -7.52 -13.60 15.52
C TYR A 108 -6.95 -14.49 14.41
N SER A 109 -5.98 -13.96 13.67
CA SER A 109 -5.23 -14.67 12.63
C SER A 109 -4.15 -15.53 13.27
N ASN A 110 -4.39 -16.83 13.37
CA ASN A 110 -3.43 -17.77 13.94
C ASN A 110 -2.48 -18.28 12.85
N TYR A 111 -1.35 -17.60 12.66
CA TYR A 111 -0.31 -17.97 11.71
C TYR A 111 0.36 -19.33 11.99
N SER A 112 0.19 -19.88 13.21
CA SER A 112 0.63 -21.25 13.52
C SER A 112 -0.37 -22.31 13.05
N SER A 113 -1.61 -21.93 12.70
CA SER A 113 -2.59 -22.82 12.07
C SER A 113 -2.34 -22.89 10.56
N ILE A 114 -1.23 -23.53 10.20
CA ILE A 114 -0.75 -23.67 8.83
C ILE A 114 -0.44 -25.13 8.49
N LEU A 115 -0.88 -25.56 7.31
CA LEU A 115 -0.45 -26.82 6.68
C LEU A 115 0.34 -26.51 5.40
N THR A 116 1.27 -27.37 5.04
CA THR A 116 2.19 -27.13 3.93
C THR A 116 2.12 -28.24 2.88
N TYR A 117 2.31 -27.88 1.60
CA TYR A 117 1.99 -28.70 0.44
C TYR A 117 3.02 -28.55 -0.68
N ASN A 118 3.11 -29.56 -1.54
CA ASN A 118 3.77 -29.51 -2.84
C ASN A 118 2.85 -30.15 -3.91
N GLU A 119 3.39 -30.45 -5.09
CA GLU A 119 2.66 -31.08 -6.21
C GLU A 119 2.14 -32.50 -5.93
N THR A 120 2.56 -33.11 -4.82
CA THR A 120 2.19 -34.47 -4.40
C THR A 120 1.26 -34.50 -3.18
N GLY A 121 0.80 -33.32 -2.73
CA GLY A 121 -0.08 -33.18 -1.57
C GLY A 121 0.64 -32.65 -0.33
N TYR A 122 0.14 -33.03 0.85
CA TYR A 122 0.68 -32.56 2.13
C TYR A 122 2.16 -32.93 2.31
N THR A 123 2.99 -31.93 2.60
CA THR A 123 4.41 -32.08 2.90
C THR A 123 4.79 -31.12 4.01
N ASP A 124 5.31 -31.62 5.12
CA ASP A 124 5.59 -30.81 6.32
C ASP A 124 6.86 -29.94 6.19
N TYR A 125 6.70 -28.61 6.29
CA TYR A 125 7.80 -27.63 6.25
C TYR A 125 8.10 -26.99 7.62
N ARG A 126 7.60 -27.53 8.74
CA ARG A 126 7.79 -26.91 10.06
C ARG A 126 9.26 -26.69 10.44
N GLU A 127 10.13 -27.63 10.11
CA GLU A 127 11.58 -27.48 10.33
C GLU A 127 12.14 -26.29 9.53
N LEU A 128 11.77 -26.15 8.25
CA LEU A 128 12.21 -25.06 7.40
C LEU A 128 11.70 -23.69 7.90
N ILE A 129 10.46 -23.64 8.42
CA ILE A 129 9.91 -22.42 9.05
C ILE A 129 10.76 -22.03 10.28
N GLY A 130 11.14 -22.99 11.11
CA GLY A 130 12.02 -22.75 12.26
C GLY A 130 13.43 -22.30 11.87
N GLU A 131 13.99 -22.87 10.80
CA GLU A 131 15.27 -22.43 10.23
C GLU A 131 15.19 -20.99 9.72
N TYR A 132 14.13 -20.63 8.99
CA TYR A 132 13.92 -19.26 8.51
C TYR A 132 13.82 -18.29 9.68
N SER A 133 13.00 -18.59 10.70
CA SER A 133 12.83 -17.75 11.89
C SER A 133 14.17 -17.50 12.58
N THR A 134 15.01 -18.53 12.73
CA THR A 134 16.36 -18.40 13.31
C THR A 134 17.27 -17.50 12.46
N ALA A 135 17.16 -17.56 11.13
CA ALA A 135 17.91 -16.68 10.23
C ALA A 135 17.38 -15.24 10.30
N TRP A 136 16.06 -15.05 10.37
CA TRP A 136 15.44 -13.74 10.49
C TRP A 136 15.87 -13.03 11.78
N ASP A 137 15.88 -13.72 12.93
CA ASP A 137 16.34 -13.14 14.20
C ASP A 137 17.76 -12.58 14.09
N LYS A 138 18.66 -13.30 13.42
CA LYS A 138 20.05 -12.86 13.19
C LYS A 138 20.11 -11.67 12.21
N ALA A 139 19.33 -11.72 11.13
CA ALA A 139 19.29 -10.68 10.10
C ALA A 139 18.70 -9.38 10.66
N SER A 140 17.58 -9.45 11.39
CA SER A 140 16.93 -8.33 12.06
C SER A 140 17.84 -7.70 13.12
N ALA A 141 18.53 -8.52 13.93
CA ALA A 141 19.53 -8.00 14.88
C ALA A 141 20.71 -7.29 14.19
N LYS A 142 21.14 -7.78 13.01
CA LYS A 142 22.15 -7.09 12.18
C LYS A 142 21.60 -5.76 11.67
N ALA A 143 20.37 -5.73 11.17
CA ALA A 143 19.69 -4.53 10.68
C ALA A 143 19.66 -3.43 11.75
N GLY A 144 19.31 -3.79 12.98
CA GLY A 144 19.36 -2.88 14.13
C GLY A 144 20.76 -2.31 14.37
N ARG A 145 21.81 -3.14 14.39
CA ARG A 145 23.18 -2.63 14.54
C ARG A 145 23.58 -1.70 13.39
N MET A 146 23.22 -2.04 12.15
CA MET A 146 23.48 -1.19 10.99
C MET A 146 22.83 0.19 11.12
N LEU A 147 21.57 0.23 11.57
CA LEU A 147 20.87 1.49 11.83
C LEU A 147 21.55 2.30 12.94
N ALA A 148 21.89 1.66 14.06
CA ALA A 148 22.52 2.31 15.21
C ALA A 148 23.92 2.88 14.88
N ASP A 149 24.69 2.15 14.09
CA ASP A 149 26.05 2.51 13.69
C ASP A 149 26.08 3.42 12.44
N ASN A 150 24.91 3.83 11.91
CA ASN A 150 24.76 4.64 10.70
C ASN A 150 25.48 4.01 9.48
N ILE A 151 25.30 2.71 9.30
CA ILE A 151 25.83 1.93 8.18
C ILE A 151 24.82 1.97 7.02
N GLN A 152 25.34 1.97 5.79
CA GLN A 152 24.52 1.88 4.58
C GLN A 152 23.67 0.60 4.57
N ASP A 153 22.42 0.73 4.13
CA ASP A 153 21.48 -0.38 4.01
C ASP A 153 21.91 -1.44 2.98
N GLU A 154 21.36 -2.64 3.11
CA GLU A 154 21.53 -3.77 2.19
C GLU A 154 20.18 -4.42 1.87
N THR A 155 20.15 -5.33 0.89
CA THR A 155 18.92 -6.08 0.59
C THR A 155 18.59 -7.03 1.74
N ALA A 156 17.31 -7.25 1.99
CA ALA A 156 16.89 -8.30 2.91
C ALA A 156 17.42 -9.67 2.49
N ARG A 157 17.55 -9.92 1.18
CA ARG A 157 18.20 -11.12 0.64
C ARG A 157 19.62 -11.31 1.17
N ALA A 158 20.44 -10.26 1.15
CA ALA A 158 21.82 -10.32 1.62
C ALA A 158 21.87 -10.59 3.13
N GLY A 159 21.02 -9.91 3.91
CA GLY A 159 20.88 -10.12 5.35
C GLY A 159 20.54 -11.57 5.70
N LEU A 160 19.50 -12.11 5.07
CA LEU A 160 19.05 -13.50 5.25
C LEU A 160 20.12 -14.51 4.83
N SER A 161 20.79 -14.29 3.70
CA SER A 161 21.84 -15.18 3.20
C SER A 161 23.02 -15.29 4.18
N LEU A 162 23.49 -14.14 4.69
CA LEU A 162 24.55 -14.08 5.70
C LEU A 162 24.10 -14.65 7.06
N ALA A 163 22.80 -14.65 7.33
CA ALA A 163 22.22 -15.28 8.52
C ALA A 163 22.04 -16.81 8.40
N GLY A 164 22.29 -17.37 7.21
CA GLY A 164 22.22 -18.80 6.93
C GLY A 164 21.00 -19.24 6.11
N TRP A 165 20.21 -18.31 5.58
CA TRP A 165 19.05 -18.60 4.74
C TRP A 165 19.24 -18.06 3.31
N ASN A 166 19.62 -18.95 2.39
CA ASN A 166 19.86 -18.64 0.99
C ASN A 166 19.26 -19.73 0.09
N PRO A 167 17.93 -19.75 -0.10
CA PRO A 167 17.25 -20.77 -0.90
C PRO A 167 17.77 -20.73 -2.34
N LYS A 168 18.14 -21.90 -2.88
CA LYS A 168 18.43 -22.03 -4.31
C LYS A 168 17.14 -21.79 -5.10
N HIS A 169 17.25 -21.28 -6.33
CA HIS A 169 16.10 -21.19 -7.24
C HIS A 169 15.44 -22.55 -7.53
N SER A 170 16.12 -23.67 -7.31
CA SER A 170 15.54 -25.01 -7.46
C SER A 170 14.91 -25.58 -6.18
N ASP A 171 15.07 -24.93 -5.02
CA ASP A 171 14.54 -25.41 -3.74
C ASP A 171 13.21 -24.74 -3.42
N MET A 172 12.15 -25.20 -4.09
CA MET A 172 10.82 -24.58 -4.00
C MET A 172 10.21 -24.65 -2.61
N ARG A 173 10.61 -25.61 -1.77
CA ARG A 173 10.14 -25.70 -0.38
C ARG A 173 10.67 -24.55 0.45
N ARG A 174 11.97 -24.27 0.38
CA ARG A 174 12.55 -23.09 1.04
C ARG A 174 12.06 -21.78 0.43
N GLN A 175 11.87 -21.73 -0.89
CA GLN A 175 11.29 -20.54 -1.55
C GLN A 175 9.87 -20.24 -1.07
N ALA A 176 9.02 -21.27 -0.88
CA ALA A 176 7.68 -21.11 -0.33
C ALA A 176 7.71 -20.62 1.13
N VAL A 177 8.60 -21.17 1.96
CA VAL A 177 8.78 -20.71 3.35
C VAL A 177 9.25 -19.26 3.39
N GLU A 178 10.17 -18.85 2.53
CA GLU A 178 10.58 -17.45 2.44
C GLU A 178 9.43 -16.55 1.99
N TRP A 179 8.66 -16.97 0.98
CA TRP A 179 7.50 -16.24 0.51
C TRP A 179 6.50 -15.99 1.64
N TRP A 180 6.18 -17.02 2.42
CA TRP A 180 5.28 -16.93 3.57
C TRP A 180 5.73 -15.90 4.61
N ASN A 181 7.05 -15.80 4.85
CA ASN A 181 7.59 -14.94 5.90
C ASN A 181 8.06 -13.56 5.42
N TRP A 182 8.12 -13.29 4.11
CA TRP A 182 8.61 -12.03 3.57
C TRP A 182 7.67 -11.43 2.54
N ASP A 183 7.60 -12.05 1.35
CA ASP A 183 6.88 -11.52 0.19
C ASP A 183 5.40 -11.34 0.47
N TRP A 184 4.81 -12.27 1.22
CA TRP A 184 3.41 -12.22 1.57
C TRP A 184 3.10 -10.91 2.31
N GLU A 185 3.86 -10.53 3.33
CA GLU A 185 3.60 -9.27 4.07
C GLU A 185 4.13 -8.02 3.34
N SER A 186 5.32 -8.11 2.74
CA SER A 186 6.01 -6.96 2.15
C SER A 186 5.49 -6.58 0.76
N ALA A 187 4.68 -7.45 0.16
CA ALA A 187 4.27 -7.41 -1.25
C ALA A 187 5.43 -7.24 -2.24
N LEU A 188 6.66 -7.58 -1.84
CA LEU A 188 7.91 -7.45 -2.60
C LEU A 188 8.89 -8.53 -2.17
N THR A 189 9.83 -8.84 -3.05
CA THR A 189 10.87 -9.85 -2.80
C THR A 189 11.92 -9.35 -1.79
N PRO A 190 12.68 -10.27 -1.15
CA PRO A 190 13.84 -9.90 -0.34
C PRO A 190 14.94 -9.18 -1.13
N GLU A 191 15.00 -9.36 -2.45
CA GLU A 191 15.96 -8.69 -3.34
C GLU A 191 15.64 -7.20 -3.49
N ASP A 192 14.36 -6.83 -3.54
CA ASP A 192 13.93 -5.45 -3.75
C ASP A 192 13.71 -4.69 -2.44
N SER A 193 13.61 -5.41 -1.33
CA SER A 193 13.30 -4.84 -0.02
C SER A 193 14.54 -4.46 0.79
N SER A 194 14.45 -3.34 1.50
CA SER A 194 15.43 -2.92 2.50
C SER A 194 15.51 -3.91 3.67
N LEU A 195 16.72 -4.25 4.11
CA LEU A 195 16.91 -4.99 5.37
C LEU A 195 16.60 -4.11 6.58
N ILE A 196 17.15 -2.89 6.64
CA ILE A 196 16.97 -1.98 7.79
C ILE A 196 15.50 -1.63 7.99
N PHE A 197 14.82 -1.20 6.92
CA PHE A 197 13.45 -0.73 7.02
C PHE A 197 12.43 -1.86 7.02
N GLY A 198 12.75 -3.03 6.43
CA GLY A 198 11.97 -4.25 6.64
C GLY A 198 11.96 -4.67 8.11
N ALA A 199 13.13 -4.75 8.75
CA ALA A 199 13.23 -5.10 10.17
C ALA A 199 12.62 -4.02 11.10
N ALA A 200 12.81 -2.73 10.76
CA ALA A 200 12.22 -1.65 11.54
C ALA A 200 10.69 -1.64 11.43
N GLY A 201 10.13 -1.77 10.23
CA GLY A 201 8.69 -1.81 9.98
C GLY A 201 8.02 -2.99 10.68
N ASP A 202 8.62 -4.19 10.59
CA ASP A 202 8.17 -5.39 11.31
C ASP A 202 8.10 -5.14 12.82
N ASN A 203 9.17 -4.61 13.42
CA ASN A 203 9.21 -4.36 14.85
C ASN A 203 8.25 -3.25 15.31
N LEU A 204 8.14 -2.16 14.55
CA LEU A 204 7.27 -1.04 14.89
C LEU A 204 5.79 -1.45 14.79
N THR A 205 5.43 -2.25 13.80
CA THR A 205 4.05 -2.71 13.61
C THR A 205 3.70 -3.84 14.57
N PHE A 206 4.44 -4.95 14.55
CA PHE A 206 4.00 -6.17 15.24
C PHE A 206 4.42 -6.25 16.71
N ASN A 207 5.53 -5.63 17.11
CA ASN A 207 5.99 -5.69 18.50
C ASN A 207 5.64 -4.44 19.32
N GLN A 208 5.40 -3.29 18.66
CA GLN A 208 5.12 -2.03 19.36
C GLN A 208 3.69 -1.54 19.19
N PHE A 209 3.15 -1.56 17.97
CA PHE A 209 1.77 -1.15 17.75
C PHE A 209 0.80 -2.21 18.26
N SER A 210 0.93 -3.46 17.79
CA SER A 210 0.11 -4.59 18.28
C SER A 210 0.65 -5.94 17.82
N GLU A 211 0.76 -6.91 18.73
CA GLU A 211 1.02 -8.33 18.39
C GLU A 211 -0.25 -9.02 17.82
N ASP A 212 -1.43 -8.45 18.09
CA ASP A 212 -2.70 -9.02 17.64
C ASP A 212 -3.00 -8.68 16.17
N ASN A 213 -3.26 -9.71 15.36
CA ASN A 213 -3.64 -9.61 13.95
C ASN A 213 -5.10 -10.05 13.74
N ASN A 214 -6.03 -9.14 13.98
CA ASN A 214 -7.46 -9.45 14.00
C ASN A 214 -8.16 -9.18 12.66
N LEU A 215 -8.45 -10.25 11.89
CA LEU A 215 -9.11 -10.15 10.60
C LEU A 215 -10.57 -9.69 10.79
N VAL A 216 -10.96 -8.64 10.06
CA VAL A 216 -12.34 -8.15 10.05
C VAL A 216 -13.25 -9.14 9.35
N ILE A 217 -14.28 -9.61 10.06
CA ILE A 217 -15.33 -10.52 9.55
C ILE A 217 -16.72 -9.91 9.70
N ASP A 218 -16.78 -8.65 10.07
CA ASP A 218 -18.01 -7.90 10.27
C ASP A 218 -18.66 -7.56 8.92
N PRO A 219 -19.99 -7.74 8.76
CA PRO A 219 -20.68 -7.34 7.53
C PRO A 219 -20.71 -5.82 7.29
N ARG A 220 -20.30 -4.98 8.24
CA ARG A 220 -20.05 -3.54 7.98
C ARG A 220 -18.76 -3.31 7.19
N GLY A 221 -17.81 -4.26 7.29
CA GLY A 221 -16.49 -4.24 6.66
C GLY A 221 -15.51 -3.25 7.28
N TYR A 222 -14.23 -3.37 6.93
CA TYR A 222 -13.13 -2.56 7.48
C TYR A 222 -13.40 -1.07 7.31
N ARG A 223 -13.90 -0.67 6.13
CA ARG A 223 -14.22 0.74 5.79
C ARG A 223 -15.10 1.41 6.85
N TYR A 224 -15.92 0.66 7.56
CA TYR A 224 -16.76 1.19 8.64
C TYR A 224 -15.98 2.06 9.64
N ILE A 225 -14.69 1.78 9.89
CA ILE A 225 -13.85 2.64 10.72
C ILE A 225 -13.74 4.04 10.13
N ILE A 226 -13.46 4.14 8.82
CA ILE A 226 -13.34 5.41 8.11
C ILE A 226 -14.69 6.14 8.08
N ASP A 227 -15.77 5.38 7.90
CA ASP A 227 -17.14 5.91 7.94
C ASP A 227 -17.43 6.54 9.32
N GLU A 228 -17.12 5.86 10.42
CA GLU A 228 -17.31 6.39 11.79
C GLU A 228 -16.40 7.59 12.10
N GLU A 229 -15.13 7.57 11.68
CA GLU A 229 -14.26 8.73 11.83
C GLU A 229 -14.81 9.96 11.10
N SER A 230 -15.33 9.77 9.88
CA SER A 230 -15.89 10.87 9.11
C SER A 230 -17.11 11.52 9.79
N LYS A 231 -17.94 10.74 10.48
CA LYS A 231 -19.13 11.22 11.20
C LYS A 231 -18.82 12.12 12.38
N THR A 232 -17.58 12.10 12.88
CA THR A 232 -17.16 12.99 13.97
C THR A 232 -17.13 14.47 13.54
N PHE A 233 -17.04 14.74 12.23
CA PHE A 233 -16.97 16.11 11.71
C PHE A 233 -17.82 16.39 10.46
N LEU A 234 -18.28 15.37 9.72
CA LEU A 234 -19.20 15.51 8.58
C LEU A 234 -20.63 15.16 8.97
N GLN A 235 -21.58 15.87 8.37
CA GLN A 235 -22.99 15.49 8.38
C GLN A 235 -23.36 14.63 7.16
N PRO A 236 -24.50 13.92 7.16
CA PRO A 236 -25.01 13.31 5.93
C PRO A 236 -25.16 14.37 4.82
N ASN A 237 -24.67 14.07 3.61
CA ASN A 237 -24.64 14.99 2.47
C ASN A 237 -23.89 16.31 2.73
N ASP A 238 -22.84 16.29 3.55
CA ASP A 238 -22.04 17.47 3.86
C ASP A 238 -21.47 18.10 2.57
N PRO A 239 -21.69 19.41 2.34
CA PRO A 239 -21.22 20.09 1.12
C PRO A 239 -19.69 20.20 1.04
N ARG A 240 -18.96 19.84 2.11
CA ARG A 240 -17.49 19.78 2.11
C ARG A 240 -16.96 18.49 1.49
N LEU A 241 -17.77 17.44 1.33
CA LEU A 241 -17.34 16.17 0.74
C LEU A 241 -17.79 16.07 -0.72
N LEU A 242 -16.83 16.19 -1.65
CA LEU A 242 -17.04 16.07 -3.09
C LEU A 242 -16.63 14.67 -3.55
N LEU A 243 -17.61 13.78 -3.63
CA LEU A 243 -17.45 12.42 -4.15
C LEU A 243 -17.52 12.41 -5.69
N SER A 244 -17.10 11.31 -6.32
CA SER A 244 -17.10 11.13 -7.77
C SER A 244 -16.41 12.27 -8.53
N THR A 245 -15.41 12.90 -7.89
CA THR A 245 -14.76 14.11 -8.38
C THR A 245 -13.32 13.81 -8.74
N LYS A 246 -13.05 13.71 -10.04
CA LYS A 246 -11.71 13.41 -10.56
C LYS A 246 -10.88 14.69 -10.70
N VAL A 247 -9.84 14.82 -9.87
CA VAL A 247 -8.82 15.87 -10.03
C VAL A 247 -7.98 15.61 -11.28
N THR A 248 -7.73 16.63 -12.08
CA THR A 248 -6.94 16.54 -13.32
C THR A 248 -5.66 17.36 -13.26
N ASN A 249 -5.70 18.53 -12.62
CA ASN A 249 -4.54 19.40 -12.49
C ASN A 249 -4.53 20.13 -11.15
N ILE A 250 -3.33 20.40 -10.61
CA ILE A 250 -3.13 21.15 -9.37
C ILE A 250 -2.12 22.27 -9.67
N THR A 251 -2.54 23.52 -9.49
CA THR A 251 -1.61 24.66 -9.43
C THR A 251 -1.30 25.00 -7.99
N TYR A 252 -0.04 25.32 -7.69
CA TYR A 252 0.38 25.66 -6.33
C TYR A 252 1.48 26.73 -6.35
N SER A 253 1.51 27.53 -5.29
CA SER A 253 2.48 28.62 -5.10
C SER A 253 2.58 28.99 -3.62
N HIS A 254 3.39 29.99 -3.31
CA HIS A 254 3.47 30.60 -1.98
C HIS A 254 2.17 31.32 -1.55
N ASP A 255 1.22 31.55 -2.47
CA ASP A 255 -0.04 32.25 -2.20
C ASP A 255 -1.24 31.31 -2.00
N GLY A 256 -1.16 30.07 -2.47
CA GLY A 256 -2.27 29.12 -2.39
C GLY A 256 -2.17 27.97 -3.39
N VAL A 257 -3.22 27.17 -3.40
CA VAL A 257 -3.38 26.00 -4.28
C VAL A 257 -4.72 26.10 -5.01
N THR A 258 -4.76 25.76 -6.30
CA THR A 258 -6.02 25.56 -7.03
C THR A 258 -6.06 24.17 -7.65
N VAL A 259 -7.14 23.45 -7.37
CA VAL A 259 -7.40 22.09 -7.82
C VAL A 259 -8.45 22.17 -8.92
N TYR A 260 -8.14 21.58 -10.08
CA TYR A 260 -9.03 21.51 -11.24
C TYR A 260 -9.56 20.10 -11.40
N ASN A 261 -10.86 19.99 -11.69
CA ASN A 261 -11.55 18.73 -11.83
C ASN A 261 -11.94 18.48 -13.30
N SER A 262 -12.19 17.21 -13.64
CA SER A 262 -12.50 16.80 -15.02
C SER A 262 -13.83 17.34 -15.56
N ASP A 263 -14.76 17.72 -14.69
CA ASP A 263 -16.04 18.34 -15.05
C ASP A 263 -15.93 19.84 -15.33
N GLY A 264 -14.73 20.41 -15.21
CA GLY A 264 -14.44 21.83 -15.37
C GLY A 264 -14.64 22.67 -14.11
N SER A 265 -15.07 22.06 -12.99
CA SER A 265 -15.11 22.72 -11.68
C SER A 265 -13.71 22.87 -11.08
N CYS A 266 -13.57 23.75 -10.10
CA CYS A 266 -12.30 23.95 -9.40
C CYS A 266 -12.49 24.37 -7.94
N VAL A 267 -11.50 24.05 -7.11
CA VAL A 267 -11.40 24.44 -5.70
C VAL A 267 -10.11 25.25 -5.50
N SER A 268 -10.23 26.48 -4.99
CA SER A 268 -9.10 27.32 -4.60
C SER A 268 -8.96 27.33 -3.08
N ALA A 269 -7.76 27.05 -2.57
CA ALA A 269 -7.50 26.91 -1.15
C ALA A 269 -6.22 27.62 -0.70
N ALA A 270 -6.17 28.01 0.57
CA ALA A 270 -4.93 28.54 1.15
C ALA A 270 -3.86 27.45 1.22
N TYR A 271 -4.22 26.22 1.60
CA TYR A 271 -3.35 25.04 1.58
C TYR A 271 -4.07 23.84 0.97
N ALA A 272 -3.31 22.84 0.51
CA ALA A 272 -3.87 21.55 0.15
C ALA A 272 -3.07 20.38 0.75
N ILE A 273 -3.75 19.27 1.06
CA ILE A 273 -3.16 18.01 1.49
C ILE A 273 -3.43 16.96 0.41
N CYS A 274 -2.38 16.58 -0.33
CA CYS A 274 -2.42 15.48 -1.27
C CYS A 274 -2.27 14.15 -0.53
N THR A 275 -3.29 13.29 -0.63
CA THR A 275 -3.30 11.94 -0.04
C THR A 275 -3.38 10.82 -1.07
N PHE A 276 -2.98 11.13 -2.31
CA PHE A 276 -2.94 10.17 -3.40
C PHE A 276 -1.96 9.04 -3.09
N SER A 277 -2.26 7.83 -3.57
CA SER A 277 -1.32 6.71 -3.45
C SER A 277 -0.03 7.02 -4.22
N LEU A 278 1.05 6.35 -3.83
CA LEU A 278 2.30 6.40 -4.58
C LEU A 278 2.09 6.00 -6.06
N GLY A 279 1.28 4.97 -6.30
CA GLY A 279 0.90 4.55 -7.65
C GLY A 279 0.24 5.65 -8.49
N VAL A 280 -0.62 6.51 -7.90
CA VAL A 280 -1.21 7.67 -8.61
C VAL A 280 -0.17 8.70 -8.99
N LEU A 281 0.77 8.98 -8.08
CA LEU A 281 1.85 9.93 -8.33
C LEU A 281 2.83 9.42 -9.40
N GLN A 282 3.11 8.11 -9.40
CA GLN A 282 4.01 7.46 -10.37
C GLN A 282 3.36 7.30 -11.76
N ASN A 283 2.05 7.08 -11.84
CA ASN A 283 1.30 6.97 -13.11
C ASN A 283 0.94 8.32 -13.74
N GLN A 284 1.37 9.44 -13.14
CA GLN A 284 1.11 10.80 -13.65
C GLN A 284 -0.39 11.05 -13.92
N ALA A 285 -1.26 10.47 -13.08
CA ALA A 285 -2.71 10.57 -13.26
C ALA A 285 -3.25 12.00 -13.00
N VAL A 286 -2.42 12.88 -12.43
CA VAL A 286 -2.71 14.27 -12.11
C VAL A 286 -1.56 15.17 -12.58
N GLY A 287 -1.90 16.28 -13.24
CA GLY A 287 -0.94 17.33 -13.60
C GLY A 287 -0.58 18.23 -12.42
N PHE A 288 0.67 18.67 -12.37
CA PHE A 288 1.17 19.65 -11.40
C PHE A 288 1.76 20.85 -12.16
N ASP A 289 1.29 22.06 -11.87
CA ASP A 289 1.76 23.30 -12.51
C ASP A 289 2.10 24.38 -11.46
N PRO A 290 3.39 24.65 -11.19
CA PRO A 290 4.56 24.12 -11.89
C PRO A 290 4.78 22.61 -11.63
N PRO A 291 5.57 21.91 -12.47
CA PRO A 291 5.94 20.53 -12.20
C PRO A 291 6.59 20.39 -10.82
N LEU A 292 6.29 19.28 -10.11
CA LEU A 292 6.95 18.99 -8.83
C LEU A 292 8.48 19.05 -8.97
N PRO A 293 9.20 19.58 -7.97
CA PRO A 293 10.65 19.72 -8.03
C PRO A 293 11.34 18.36 -8.13
N GLU A 294 12.56 18.36 -8.66
CA GLU A 294 13.31 17.13 -8.93
C GLU A 294 13.50 16.24 -7.70
N TRP A 295 13.80 16.82 -6.53
CA TRP A 295 13.94 16.06 -5.28
C TRP A 295 12.65 15.32 -4.90
N LYS A 296 11.48 15.92 -5.16
CA LYS A 296 10.18 15.31 -4.88
C LYS A 296 9.86 14.21 -5.89
N ARG A 297 10.07 14.48 -7.18
CA ARG A 297 9.85 13.48 -8.24
C ARG A 297 10.77 12.27 -8.05
N THR A 298 12.03 12.51 -7.69
CA THR A 298 13.00 11.44 -7.40
C THR A 298 12.54 10.59 -6.23
N ALA A 299 12.06 11.20 -5.14
CA ALA A 299 11.52 10.45 -4.01
C ALA A 299 10.29 9.61 -4.39
N ILE A 300 9.36 10.18 -5.18
CA ILE A 300 8.19 9.47 -5.71
C ILE A 300 8.60 8.29 -6.59
N SER A 301 9.55 8.47 -7.50
CA SER A 301 9.98 7.41 -8.43
C SER A 301 10.82 6.32 -7.76
N LYS A 302 11.50 6.63 -6.65
CA LYS A 302 12.35 5.67 -5.95
C LYS A 302 11.57 4.67 -5.13
N PHE A 303 10.50 5.10 -4.46
CA PHE A 303 9.71 4.21 -3.60
C PHE A 303 8.95 3.15 -4.40
N SER A 304 8.80 1.96 -3.83
CA SER A 304 8.11 0.86 -4.49
C SER A 304 6.64 0.86 -4.14
N MET A 305 5.77 0.78 -5.15
CA MET A 305 4.35 0.51 -4.99
C MET A 305 4.11 -0.97 -5.26
N GLY A 306 4.06 -1.77 -4.21
CA GLY A 306 3.81 -3.20 -4.32
C GLY A 306 2.36 -3.50 -4.70
N THR A 307 2.13 -4.73 -5.16
CA THR A 307 0.79 -5.24 -5.46
C THR A 307 0.55 -6.54 -4.71
N TYR A 308 -0.63 -6.63 -4.11
CA TYR A 308 -1.08 -7.74 -3.26
C TYR A 308 -2.49 -8.10 -3.71
N THR A 309 -2.63 -9.24 -4.38
CA THR A 309 -3.86 -9.66 -5.06
C THR A 309 -4.45 -10.88 -4.37
N LYS A 310 -5.69 -10.75 -3.86
CA LYS A 310 -6.44 -11.83 -3.23
C LYS A 310 -7.43 -12.45 -4.21
N LEU A 311 -7.34 -13.75 -4.42
CA LEU A 311 -8.16 -14.49 -5.36
C LEU A 311 -9.13 -15.43 -4.66
N PHE A 312 -10.40 -15.08 -4.68
CA PHE A 312 -11.45 -15.73 -3.89
C PHE A 312 -12.16 -16.82 -4.70
N MET A 313 -12.38 -17.97 -4.07
CA MET A 313 -13.20 -19.06 -4.55
C MET A 313 -14.22 -19.46 -3.49
N GLN A 314 -15.46 -19.67 -3.92
CA GLN A 314 -16.47 -20.34 -3.10
C GLN A 314 -16.78 -21.71 -3.70
N PHE A 315 -16.95 -22.73 -2.86
CA PHE A 315 -17.36 -24.07 -3.25
C PHE A 315 -18.70 -24.47 -2.62
N ASN A 316 -19.27 -25.59 -3.07
CA ASN A 316 -20.46 -26.18 -2.46
C ASN A 316 -20.15 -26.85 -1.10
N GLU A 317 -18.90 -27.24 -0.87
CA GLU A 317 -18.43 -27.86 0.36
C GLU A 317 -16.99 -27.44 0.69
N THR A 318 -16.65 -27.52 1.97
CA THR A 318 -15.26 -27.34 2.44
C THR A 318 -14.55 -28.69 2.35
N PHE A 319 -13.70 -28.85 1.34
CA PHE A 319 -12.92 -30.07 1.12
C PHE A 319 -11.54 -30.06 1.79
N TRP A 320 -11.09 -28.91 2.29
CA TRP A 320 -9.85 -28.76 3.05
C TRP A 320 -10.09 -28.93 4.57
N PRO A 321 -9.02 -29.17 5.37
CA PRO A 321 -9.12 -29.24 6.83
C PRO A 321 -9.76 -27.98 7.46
N LYS A 322 -10.94 -28.14 8.09
CA LYS A 322 -11.73 -27.03 8.65
C LYS A 322 -11.04 -26.26 9.79
N GLU A 323 -10.21 -26.95 10.56
CA GLU A 323 -9.47 -26.37 11.70
C GLU A 323 -8.19 -25.62 11.29
N THR A 324 -7.83 -25.67 10.00
CA THR A 324 -6.63 -25.03 9.47
C THR A 324 -6.97 -23.69 8.82
N GLN A 325 -6.29 -22.62 9.23
CA GLN A 325 -6.52 -21.27 8.70
C GLN A 325 -5.75 -21.05 7.40
N TYR A 326 -4.50 -21.51 7.33
CA TYR A 326 -3.58 -21.24 6.22
C TYR A 326 -3.04 -22.50 5.57
N PHE A 327 -2.78 -22.44 4.26
CA PHE A 327 -2.15 -23.51 3.52
C PHE A 327 -1.04 -22.91 2.63
N LEU A 328 0.18 -23.43 2.77
CA LEU A 328 1.34 -22.99 2.00
C LEU A 328 1.72 -24.03 0.96
N TYR A 329 1.67 -23.66 -0.31
CA TYR A 329 2.00 -24.50 -1.45
C TYR A 329 3.34 -24.10 -2.07
N ALA A 330 4.20 -25.11 -2.26
CA ALA A 330 5.43 -25.00 -3.01
C ALA A 330 5.23 -25.57 -4.42
N SER A 331 5.04 -24.69 -5.41
CA SER A 331 5.03 -25.10 -6.82
C SER A 331 6.36 -25.78 -7.17
N PRO A 332 6.37 -26.86 -7.98
CA PRO A 332 7.60 -27.58 -8.31
C PRO A 332 8.56 -26.78 -9.19
N THR A 333 8.09 -25.73 -9.87
CA THR A 333 8.87 -25.00 -10.87
C THR A 333 8.85 -23.49 -10.71
N THR A 334 7.85 -22.93 -10.02
CA THR A 334 7.56 -21.49 -10.08
C THR A 334 7.35 -20.91 -8.69
N ARG A 335 8.34 -20.18 -8.17
CA ARG A 335 8.21 -19.41 -6.92
C ARG A 335 7.01 -18.46 -7.04
N GLY A 336 6.17 -18.41 -6.00
CA GLY A 336 5.04 -17.48 -5.97
C GLY A 336 3.78 -17.93 -6.70
N HIS A 337 3.77 -19.13 -7.29
CA HIS A 337 2.61 -19.62 -8.03
C HIS A 337 1.50 -20.11 -7.08
N TYR A 338 0.55 -19.21 -6.78
CA TYR A 338 -0.55 -19.40 -5.82
C TYR A 338 -0.11 -20.06 -4.50
N PRO A 339 0.82 -19.45 -3.75
CA PRO A 339 1.55 -20.12 -2.68
C PRO A 339 0.79 -20.08 -1.36
N VAL A 340 0.08 -19.01 -1.05
CA VAL A 340 -0.57 -18.82 0.26
C VAL A 340 -2.07 -18.83 0.09
N TRP A 341 -2.73 -19.80 0.73
CA TRP A 341 -4.18 -19.93 0.77
C TRP A 341 -4.69 -19.70 2.18
N GLN A 342 -5.82 -19.00 2.31
CA GLN A 342 -6.48 -18.76 3.60
C GLN A 342 -7.94 -19.17 3.55
N SER A 343 -8.35 -20.01 4.49
CA SER A 343 -9.74 -20.45 4.68
C SER A 343 -10.52 -19.34 5.41
N LEU A 344 -11.65 -18.93 4.83
CA LEU A 344 -12.65 -18.12 5.52
C LEU A 344 -13.77 -18.97 6.11
N SER A 345 -13.77 -20.29 5.88
CA SER A 345 -14.84 -21.19 6.34
C SER A 345 -14.62 -21.75 7.76
N SER A 346 -13.46 -21.49 8.36
CA SER A 346 -13.08 -21.97 9.69
C SER A 346 -13.90 -21.31 10.81
N GLU A 347 -13.96 -21.96 11.98
CA GLU A 347 -14.65 -21.40 13.15
C GLU A 347 -14.11 -20.01 13.50
N GLY A 348 -15.02 -19.08 13.83
CA GLY A 348 -14.67 -17.70 14.14
C GLY A 348 -14.49 -16.79 12.92
N PHE A 349 -14.44 -17.32 11.70
CA PHE A 349 -14.41 -16.55 10.45
C PHE A 349 -15.83 -16.40 9.86
N LEU A 350 -15.98 -16.65 8.55
CA LEU A 350 -17.25 -16.80 7.86
C LEU A 350 -17.63 -18.29 7.87
N THR A 351 -17.95 -18.82 9.05
CA THR A 351 -18.22 -20.25 9.27
C THR A 351 -19.17 -20.83 8.22
N ASP A 352 -18.84 -22.01 7.70
CA ASP A 352 -19.59 -22.71 6.63
C ASP A 352 -19.71 -21.95 5.30
N SER A 353 -18.89 -20.92 5.07
CA SER A 353 -18.91 -20.19 3.79
C SER A 353 -18.40 -21.00 2.62
N ASN A 354 -17.58 -22.03 2.88
CA ASN A 354 -16.81 -22.75 1.87
C ASN A 354 -16.00 -21.79 0.99
N ILE A 355 -15.56 -20.66 1.56
CA ILE A 355 -14.70 -19.69 0.89
C ILE A 355 -13.25 -19.93 1.29
N ILE A 356 -12.39 -20.00 0.29
CA ILE A 356 -10.93 -19.96 0.42
C ILE A 356 -10.40 -18.93 -0.58
N PHE A 357 -9.29 -18.29 -0.26
CA PHE A 357 -8.63 -17.41 -1.22
C PHE A 357 -7.12 -17.63 -1.25
N ALA A 358 -6.53 -17.52 -2.44
CA ALA A 358 -5.08 -17.46 -2.61
C ALA A 358 -4.61 -16.00 -2.59
N THR A 359 -3.38 -15.77 -2.13
CA THR A 359 -2.70 -14.48 -2.28
C THR A 359 -1.48 -14.64 -3.17
N VAL A 360 -1.35 -13.74 -4.14
CA VAL A 360 -0.12 -13.53 -4.92
C VAL A 360 0.32 -12.07 -4.82
N VAL A 361 1.61 -11.83 -5.03
CA VAL A 361 2.24 -10.50 -5.00
C VAL A 361 3.19 -10.32 -6.20
N GLU A 362 3.66 -9.10 -6.44
CA GLU A 362 4.63 -8.74 -7.49
C GLU A 362 4.35 -9.37 -8.86
N ASP A 363 5.33 -10.06 -9.46
CA ASP A 363 5.27 -10.64 -10.80
C ASP A 363 4.04 -11.52 -10.99
N GLU A 364 3.65 -12.28 -9.97
CA GLU A 364 2.48 -13.15 -10.05
C GLU A 364 1.18 -12.34 -10.00
N SER A 365 1.11 -11.26 -9.21
CA SER A 365 0.01 -10.28 -9.30
C SER A 365 -0.06 -9.62 -10.68
N TYR A 366 1.05 -9.10 -11.20
CA TYR A 366 1.08 -8.47 -12.53
C TYR A 366 0.67 -9.45 -13.63
N ARG A 367 1.05 -10.72 -13.50
CA ARG A 367 0.68 -11.79 -14.44
C ARG A 367 -0.81 -12.09 -14.36
N VAL A 368 -1.36 -12.42 -13.19
CA VAL A 368 -2.77 -12.82 -13.08
C VAL A 368 -3.70 -11.66 -13.41
N GLU A 369 -3.35 -10.41 -13.05
CA GLU A 369 -4.19 -9.26 -13.37
C GLU A 369 -4.33 -9.00 -14.88
N GLN A 370 -3.46 -9.58 -15.72
CA GLN A 370 -3.52 -9.56 -17.18
C GLN A 370 -4.31 -10.73 -17.80
N GLN A 371 -4.71 -11.72 -17.00
CA GLN A 371 -5.48 -12.87 -17.45
C GLN A 371 -6.99 -12.64 -17.36
N THR A 372 -7.75 -13.48 -18.06
CA THR A 372 -9.20 -13.58 -17.83
C THR A 372 -9.47 -14.34 -16.52
N ASP A 373 -10.66 -14.14 -15.97
CA ASP A 373 -11.07 -14.84 -14.74
C ASP A 373 -11.05 -16.36 -14.94
N GLU A 374 -11.41 -16.86 -16.12
CA GLU A 374 -11.41 -18.29 -16.45
C GLU A 374 -10.01 -18.90 -16.46
N GLN A 375 -9.02 -18.18 -16.99
CA GLN A 375 -7.63 -18.63 -17.02
C GLN A 375 -7.05 -18.75 -15.61
N THR A 376 -7.18 -17.68 -14.82
CA THR A 376 -6.69 -17.65 -13.44
C THR A 376 -7.40 -18.70 -12.58
N LYS A 377 -8.73 -18.85 -12.75
CA LYS A 377 -9.51 -19.88 -12.07
C LYS A 377 -9.02 -21.28 -12.39
N ALA A 378 -8.73 -21.58 -13.67
CA ALA A 378 -8.23 -22.88 -14.09
C ALA A 378 -6.88 -23.21 -13.45
N GLU A 379 -5.93 -22.26 -13.46
CA GLU A 379 -4.62 -22.45 -12.83
C GLU A 379 -4.74 -22.70 -11.32
N MET A 380 -5.58 -21.92 -10.64
CA MET A 380 -5.85 -22.10 -9.20
C MET A 380 -6.48 -23.47 -8.90
N MET A 381 -7.40 -23.94 -9.74
CA MET A 381 -7.99 -25.28 -9.62
C MET A 381 -6.95 -26.38 -9.80
N ASP A 382 -5.97 -26.19 -10.69
CA ASP A 382 -4.88 -27.15 -10.87
C ASP A 382 -3.94 -27.19 -9.66
N VAL A 383 -3.68 -26.06 -9.01
CA VAL A 383 -2.94 -26.02 -7.73
C VAL A 383 -3.71 -26.73 -6.63
N LEU A 384 -5.02 -26.46 -6.48
CA LEU A 384 -5.85 -27.14 -5.49
C LEU A 384 -5.86 -28.66 -5.69
N ARG A 385 -5.98 -29.14 -6.94
CA ARG A 385 -5.92 -30.58 -7.27
C ARG A 385 -4.57 -31.21 -6.92
N GLN A 386 -3.48 -30.46 -7.03
CA GLN A 386 -2.16 -30.91 -6.60
C GLN A 386 -2.01 -30.94 -5.07
N MET A 387 -2.57 -29.95 -4.36
CA MET A 387 -2.56 -29.90 -2.90
C MET A 387 -3.40 -31.01 -2.26
N PHE A 388 -4.50 -31.39 -2.91
CA PHE A 388 -5.44 -32.40 -2.41
C PHE A 388 -5.69 -33.51 -3.44
N PRO A 389 -4.66 -34.33 -3.78
CA PRO A 389 -4.72 -35.28 -4.90
C PRO A 389 -5.74 -36.41 -4.70
N ASP A 390 -6.07 -36.72 -3.45
CA ASP A 390 -7.02 -37.78 -3.09
C ASP A 390 -8.49 -37.29 -3.07
N ILE A 391 -8.73 -36.01 -3.41
CA ILE A 391 -10.05 -35.39 -3.37
C ILE A 391 -10.50 -35.02 -4.78
N ALA A 392 -11.70 -35.46 -5.16
CA ALA A 392 -12.36 -34.97 -6.36
C ALA A 392 -12.93 -33.56 -6.12
N ILE A 393 -12.11 -32.53 -6.35
CA ILE A 393 -12.47 -31.14 -6.06
C ILE A 393 -13.57 -30.66 -7.02
N PRO A 394 -14.73 -30.18 -6.51
CA PRO A 394 -15.78 -29.63 -7.34
C PRO A 394 -15.38 -28.29 -7.97
N GLU A 395 -16.03 -27.90 -9.06
CA GLU A 395 -15.85 -26.55 -9.61
C GLU A 395 -16.40 -25.50 -8.62
N PRO A 396 -15.75 -24.32 -8.52
CA PRO A 396 -16.20 -23.28 -7.61
C PRO A 396 -17.53 -22.68 -8.07
N THR A 397 -18.42 -22.41 -7.12
CA THR A 397 -19.72 -21.77 -7.33
C THR A 397 -19.60 -20.26 -7.55
N ALA A 398 -18.51 -19.65 -7.05
CA ALA A 398 -18.17 -18.25 -7.30
C ALA A 398 -16.65 -18.05 -7.36
N PHE A 399 -16.21 -17.09 -8.16
CA PHE A 399 -14.80 -16.72 -8.33
C PHE A 399 -14.67 -15.21 -8.56
N MET A 400 -13.72 -14.55 -7.88
CA MET A 400 -13.39 -13.15 -8.14
C MET A 400 -11.98 -12.79 -7.66
N TYR A 401 -11.43 -11.71 -8.20
CA TYR A 401 -10.30 -11.01 -7.59
C TYR A 401 -10.21 -9.55 -8.06
N PRO A 402 -9.80 -8.61 -7.18
CA PRO A 402 -9.51 -7.24 -7.60
C PRO A 402 -8.22 -7.19 -8.43
N ARG A 403 -8.15 -6.27 -9.39
CA ARG A 403 -6.94 -6.01 -10.19
C ARG A 403 -6.32 -4.68 -9.78
N TRP A 404 -5.66 -4.65 -8.60
CA TRP A 404 -5.24 -3.41 -7.92
C TRP A 404 -4.32 -2.54 -8.78
N THR A 405 -3.48 -3.14 -9.63
CA THR A 405 -2.59 -2.41 -10.54
C THR A 405 -3.37 -1.64 -11.62
N LYS A 406 -4.58 -2.12 -11.94
CA LYS A 406 -5.49 -1.53 -12.93
C LYS A 406 -6.58 -0.65 -12.32
N VAL A 407 -6.73 -0.64 -10.99
CA VAL A 407 -7.72 0.21 -10.29
C VAL A 407 -7.27 1.67 -10.42
N PRO A 408 -8.03 2.53 -11.15
CA PRO A 408 -7.72 3.95 -11.22
C PRO A 408 -7.71 4.56 -9.83
N TRP A 409 -6.79 5.48 -9.59
CA TRP A 409 -6.60 6.14 -8.29
C TRP A 409 -6.09 5.23 -7.16
N ALA A 410 -5.60 4.04 -7.48
CA ALA A 410 -4.81 3.19 -6.59
C ALA A 410 -3.48 2.78 -7.25
N TYR A 411 -3.55 2.15 -8.43
CA TYR A 411 -2.41 1.64 -9.21
C TYR A 411 -1.43 0.79 -8.39
N GLY A 412 -1.96 -0.11 -7.58
CA GLY A 412 -1.21 -0.97 -6.65
C GLY A 412 -1.90 -1.10 -5.30
N SER A 413 -1.31 -1.92 -4.42
CA SER A 413 -1.88 -2.23 -3.11
C SER A 413 -1.30 -1.34 -2.01
N TYR A 414 0.01 -1.34 -1.79
CA TYR A 414 0.64 -0.52 -0.75
C TYR A 414 2.15 -0.38 -0.97
N SER A 415 2.76 0.60 -0.29
CA SER A 415 4.17 0.90 -0.48
C SER A 415 5.10 -0.01 0.34
N ASN A 416 6.34 -0.13 -0.12
CA ASN A 416 7.43 -0.73 0.64
C ASN A 416 8.74 0.05 0.36
N TRP A 417 9.71 -0.06 1.28
CA TRP A 417 10.99 0.63 1.22
C TRP A 417 12.00 -0.13 0.36
N PRO A 418 12.47 0.46 -0.75
CA PRO A 418 13.49 -0.15 -1.58
C PRO A 418 14.87 -0.08 -0.94
N ILE A 419 15.75 -1.00 -1.34
CA ILE A 419 17.17 -1.01 -0.96
C ILE A 419 17.82 0.38 -1.14
N GLY A 420 18.60 0.79 -0.14
CA GLY A 420 19.44 1.98 -0.21
C GLY A 420 18.66 3.30 -0.07
N THR A 421 17.36 3.20 0.21
CA THR A 421 16.55 4.33 0.64
C THR A 421 16.96 4.72 2.05
N THR A 422 17.14 6.02 2.29
CA THR A 422 17.46 6.56 3.62
C THR A 422 16.29 7.34 4.18
N LEU A 423 16.31 7.65 5.47
CA LEU A 423 15.30 8.52 6.06
C LEU A 423 15.26 9.89 5.38
N GLU A 424 16.41 10.48 5.00
CA GLU A 424 16.46 11.72 4.22
C GLU A 424 15.69 11.61 2.89
N MET A 425 15.85 10.49 2.17
CA MET A 425 15.12 10.24 0.91
C MET A 425 13.61 10.11 1.14
N HIS A 426 13.20 9.44 2.21
CA HIS A 426 11.79 9.34 2.59
C HIS A 426 11.21 10.69 3.07
N GLN A 427 11.97 11.50 3.79
CA GLN A 427 11.53 12.86 4.14
C GLN A 427 11.31 13.72 2.90
N ASN A 428 12.08 13.51 1.83
CA ASN A 428 11.79 14.12 0.53
C ASN A 428 10.47 13.61 -0.09
N LEU A 429 9.97 12.43 0.26
CA LEU A 429 8.61 12.01 -0.11
C LEU A 429 7.56 12.74 0.76
N ARG A 430 7.87 12.94 2.06
CA ARG A 430 6.99 13.55 3.08
C ARG A 430 6.86 15.08 3.05
N ALA A 431 7.89 15.79 2.56
CA ALA A 431 7.94 17.25 2.61
C ALA A 431 6.85 17.91 1.76
N ASN A 432 6.40 19.10 2.12
CA ASN A 432 5.50 19.89 1.26
C ASN A 432 6.29 20.57 0.13
N VAL A 433 5.58 20.95 -0.93
CA VAL A 433 6.08 21.83 -1.99
C VAL A 433 5.22 23.09 -1.94
N GLU A 434 5.81 24.21 -1.52
CA GLU A 434 5.04 25.43 -1.22
C GLU A 434 3.86 25.11 -0.28
N ARG A 435 2.62 25.50 -0.64
CA ARG A 435 1.42 25.22 0.14
C ARG A 435 0.73 23.88 -0.18
N LEU A 436 1.37 23.01 -0.95
CA LEU A 436 0.90 21.65 -1.24
C LEU A 436 1.61 20.63 -0.34
N TRP A 437 0.88 20.07 0.61
CA TRP A 437 1.34 19.08 1.58
C TRP A 437 1.03 17.66 1.13
N PHE A 438 1.73 16.68 1.69
CA PHE A 438 1.59 15.26 1.35
C PHE A 438 1.40 14.43 2.63
N ALA A 439 0.45 13.50 2.60
CA ALA A 439 0.20 12.53 3.67
C ALA A 439 -0.32 11.22 3.09
N GLY A 440 -0.15 10.11 3.79
CA GLY A 440 -0.54 8.78 3.29
C GLY A 440 0.32 7.68 3.89
N GLU A 441 -0.02 6.42 3.63
CA GLU A 441 0.77 5.29 4.16
C GLU A 441 2.22 5.32 3.70
N ALA A 442 2.48 5.64 2.41
CA ALA A 442 3.85 5.73 1.89
C ALA A 442 4.68 6.86 2.53
N ILE A 443 4.00 7.81 3.16
CA ILE A 443 4.60 8.97 3.84
C ILE A 443 4.92 8.65 5.30
N SER A 444 4.41 7.54 5.85
CA SER A 444 4.75 7.09 7.19
C SER A 444 6.11 6.39 7.15
N ALA A 445 7.05 6.80 8.00
CA ALA A 445 8.34 6.10 8.09
C ALA A 445 8.25 4.86 8.99
N GLU A 446 7.40 4.92 10.01
CA GLU A 446 7.22 3.84 10.98
C GLU A 446 6.30 2.73 10.48
N TYR A 447 5.23 3.11 9.78
CA TYR A 447 4.11 2.24 9.46
C TYR A 447 3.76 2.30 7.97
N PHE A 448 4.78 2.39 7.12
CA PHE A 448 4.60 2.33 5.67
C PHE A 448 3.88 1.04 5.28
N GLY A 449 3.10 1.06 4.21
CA GLY A 449 2.31 -0.10 3.81
C GLY A 449 1.02 -0.28 4.61
N PHE A 450 0.96 0.22 5.85
CA PHE A 450 -0.15 -0.02 6.77
C PHE A 450 -1.14 1.17 6.87
N LEU A 451 -2.39 0.84 7.18
CA LEU A 451 -3.47 1.82 7.30
C LEU A 451 -3.32 2.76 8.49
N HIS A 452 -2.77 2.29 9.62
CA HIS A 452 -2.48 3.18 10.75
C HIS A 452 -1.34 4.16 10.45
N GLY A 453 -0.42 3.83 9.52
CA GLY A 453 0.51 4.82 8.97
C GLY A 453 -0.20 5.95 8.24
N ALA A 454 -1.19 5.62 7.39
CA ALA A 454 -2.04 6.64 6.75
C ALA A 454 -2.81 7.48 7.78
N TRP A 455 -3.29 6.86 8.87
CA TRP A 455 -3.96 7.56 9.97
C TRP A 455 -3.08 8.62 10.60
N PHE A 456 -1.88 8.22 11.05
CA PHE A 456 -0.99 9.11 11.77
C PHE A 456 -0.48 10.24 10.88
N GLU A 457 -0.16 9.95 9.62
CA GLU A 457 0.28 10.99 8.68
C GLU A 457 -0.84 11.97 8.29
N GLY A 458 -2.07 11.50 8.14
CA GLY A 458 -3.23 12.36 7.92
C GLY A 458 -3.45 13.31 9.11
N MET A 459 -3.52 12.75 10.31
CA MET A 459 -3.68 13.51 11.55
C MET A 459 -2.55 14.52 11.76
N ASP A 460 -1.30 14.15 11.45
CA ASP A 460 -0.13 15.03 11.53
C ASP A 460 -0.23 16.21 10.56
N ALA A 461 -0.50 15.94 9.28
CA ALA A 461 -0.61 16.98 8.26
C ALA A 461 -1.75 17.96 8.55
N GLY A 462 -2.93 17.44 8.95
CA GLY A 462 -4.07 18.27 9.32
C GLY A 462 -3.79 19.15 10.54
N SER A 463 -3.21 18.59 11.61
CA SER A 463 -2.85 19.35 12.81
C SER A 463 -1.79 20.41 12.52
N HIS A 464 -0.81 20.09 11.68
CA HIS A 464 0.27 21.02 11.33
C HIS A 464 -0.25 22.19 10.50
N ILE A 465 -1.06 21.94 9.47
CA ILE A 465 -1.67 23.02 8.68
C ILE A 465 -2.58 23.88 9.56
N ALA A 466 -3.33 23.29 10.50
CA ALA A 466 -4.15 24.07 11.43
C ALA A 466 -3.30 25.04 12.28
N ALA A 467 -2.16 24.59 12.81
CA ALA A 467 -1.24 25.46 13.55
C ALA A 467 -0.71 26.58 12.66
N VAL A 468 -0.27 26.27 11.43
CA VAL A 468 0.21 27.26 10.46
C VAL A 468 -0.86 28.31 10.14
N LEU A 469 -2.13 27.90 9.96
CA LEU A 469 -3.24 28.83 9.71
C LEU A 469 -3.52 29.77 10.88
N ARG A 470 -3.16 29.37 12.12
CA ARG A 470 -3.28 30.22 13.32
C ARG A 470 -2.02 31.04 13.61
N GLY A 471 -0.95 30.88 12.81
CA GLY A 471 0.35 31.51 13.09
C GLY A 471 1.08 30.88 14.28
N GLU A 472 0.77 29.61 14.58
CA GLU A 472 1.34 28.83 15.68
C GLU A 472 2.24 27.71 15.14
N CYS A 473 3.00 27.07 16.02
CA CYS A 473 3.71 25.84 15.71
C CYS A 473 2.91 24.62 16.17
N ALA A 474 3.04 23.52 15.44
CA ALA A 474 2.43 22.26 15.82
C ALA A 474 3.22 21.61 16.97
N HIS A 475 2.54 21.35 18.08
CA HIS A 475 3.14 20.61 19.19
C HIS A 475 2.98 19.11 18.98
N LYS A 476 4.11 18.40 18.98
CA LYS A 476 4.18 16.94 19.10
C LYS A 476 4.72 16.60 20.49
N ASN A 477 4.35 15.45 21.06
CA ASN A 477 4.67 15.02 22.43
C ASN A 477 6.05 15.46 22.97
N ARG A 478 7.11 15.44 22.14
CA ARG A 478 8.49 15.81 22.50
C ARG A 478 9.15 16.81 21.54
N GLY A 479 8.39 17.58 20.76
CA GLY A 479 8.96 18.54 19.81
C GLY A 479 7.96 19.57 19.30
N GLU A 480 8.47 20.70 18.86
CA GLU A 480 7.70 21.76 18.21
C GLU A 480 8.09 21.79 16.73
N GLN A 481 7.08 21.81 15.85
CA GLN A 481 7.29 21.89 14.41
C GLN A 481 6.61 23.16 13.89
N CYS A 482 7.42 24.10 13.42
CA CYS A 482 6.96 25.37 12.88
C CYS A 482 7.10 25.37 11.35
N GLY A 483 6.12 25.97 10.66
CA GLY A 483 6.22 26.26 9.23
C GLY A 483 6.11 25.02 8.34
N THR A 484 7.05 24.84 7.41
CA THR A 484 7.01 23.78 6.40
C THR A 484 7.73 22.50 6.88
N ARG A 485 7.31 21.34 6.38
CA ARG A 485 8.08 20.10 6.53
C ARG A 485 9.40 20.22 5.75
N PRO A 486 10.55 19.92 6.38
CA PRO A 486 11.85 20.07 5.72
C PRO A 486 12.01 19.05 4.60
N HIS A 487 12.74 19.44 3.56
CA HIS A 487 13.31 18.54 2.57
C HIS A 487 14.84 18.62 2.65
N TYR A 488 15.52 17.64 2.05
CA TYR A 488 16.96 17.51 2.03
C TYR A 488 17.44 17.66 0.59
N ASP A 489 18.13 18.78 0.30
CA ASP A 489 18.75 19.03 -1.01
C ASP A 489 19.93 18.08 -1.28
N LYS A 490 20.73 17.83 -0.23
CA LYS A 490 21.90 16.96 -0.29
C LYS A 490 21.63 15.69 0.48
N LEU A 491 21.67 14.56 -0.21
CA LEU A 491 21.50 13.23 0.34
C LEU A 491 22.88 12.62 0.62
N HIS A 492 23.06 12.02 1.81
CA HIS A 492 24.37 11.55 2.27
C HIS A 492 24.56 10.03 2.15
N GLY A 493 23.59 9.30 1.58
CA GLY A 493 23.63 7.83 1.44
C GLY A 493 23.37 7.07 2.74
N THR A 494 23.43 7.74 3.89
CA THR A 494 22.95 7.29 5.20
C THR A 494 22.18 8.43 5.87
N SER A 495 21.46 8.17 6.96
CA SER A 495 20.81 9.20 7.76
C SER A 495 21.28 9.07 9.21
N PRO A 496 21.90 10.09 9.81
CA PRO A 496 22.37 10.01 11.19
C PRO A 496 21.26 9.61 12.16
N LEU A 497 21.57 8.80 13.17
CA LEU A 497 20.58 8.27 14.12
C LEU A 497 19.72 9.36 14.79
N LYS A 498 20.28 10.55 15.02
CA LYS A 498 19.55 11.73 15.54
C LYS A 498 18.37 12.19 14.66
N HIS A 499 18.33 11.82 13.39
CA HIS A 499 17.23 12.15 12.47
C HIS A 499 16.01 11.23 12.67
N TYR A 500 16.17 10.06 13.30
CA TYR A 500 15.06 9.15 13.62
C TYR A 500 14.36 9.65 14.89
N ASN A 501 13.49 10.64 14.71
CA ASN A 501 12.76 11.30 15.78
C ASN A 501 11.35 11.70 15.33
N VAL A 502 10.54 12.13 16.30
CA VAL A 502 9.11 12.48 16.11
C VAL A 502 8.86 13.55 15.04
N LEU A 503 9.82 14.47 14.79
CA LEU A 503 9.66 15.51 13.78
C LEU A 503 9.72 14.94 12.36
N ASN A 504 10.55 13.92 12.16
CA ASN A 504 10.68 13.18 10.92
C ASN A 504 9.70 11.98 10.82
N GLY A 505 8.67 11.94 11.68
CA GLY A 505 7.66 10.88 11.65
C GLY A 505 8.18 9.54 12.19
N TRP A 506 9.12 9.59 13.14
CA TRP A 506 9.69 8.43 13.83
C TRP A 506 9.60 8.63 15.36
N ALA A 507 8.41 8.42 15.90
CA ALA A 507 8.07 8.68 17.30
C ALA A 507 8.54 7.61 18.28
N THR A 508 8.77 6.36 17.83
CA THR A 508 9.15 5.24 18.69
C THR A 508 10.48 4.60 18.28
N SER A 509 11.10 3.86 19.21
CA SER A 509 12.39 3.22 18.97
C SER A 509 12.19 1.93 18.20
N SER A 510 12.76 1.77 17.00
CA SER A 510 12.73 0.51 16.24
C SER A 510 13.66 -0.58 16.78
N PHE A 511 14.38 -0.35 17.89
CA PHE A 511 15.16 -1.39 18.55
C PHE A 511 14.29 -2.20 19.48
N TYR A 512 14.03 -3.46 19.11
CA TYR A 512 13.46 -4.44 20.04
C TYR A 512 14.55 -4.94 20.97
N SER A 513 14.27 -4.94 22.28
CA SER A 513 15.06 -5.69 23.25
C SER A 513 14.25 -6.92 23.64
N SER A 514 14.74 -8.11 23.31
CA SER A 514 14.15 -9.39 23.74
C SER A 514 14.10 -9.54 25.27
N SER A 515 14.85 -8.72 26.02
CA SER A 515 14.55 -8.49 27.43
C SER A 515 13.43 -7.45 27.54
N GLY A 516 12.24 -7.87 27.95
CA GLY A 516 11.02 -7.05 28.10
C GLY A 516 11.10 -5.88 29.11
N GLN A 517 12.18 -5.13 29.14
CA GLN A 517 12.27 -3.84 29.80
C GLN A 517 11.95 -2.74 28.81
N LYS A 518 10.70 -2.27 28.87
CA LYS A 518 10.31 -0.94 28.37
C LYS A 518 11.31 0.08 28.95
N LYS A 519 12.01 0.82 28.09
CA LYS A 519 12.69 2.06 28.46
C LYS A 519 11.91 3.25 27.94
#